data_AF-A0AAV4Z190-F1
#
_entry.id   AF-A0AAV4Z190-F1
#
_cell.length_a   1.000
_cell.length_b   1.000
_cell.length_c   1.000
_cell.angle_alpha   90.00
_cell.angle_beta   90.00
_cell.angle_gamma   90.00
#
_symmetry.space_group_name_H-M   'P 1'
#
loop_
_entity.id
_entity.type
_entity.pdbx_description
1 polymer ?
#
loop_
_entity_poly.entity_id
_entity_poly.type
_entity_poly.pdbx_seq_one_letter_code
_entity_poly.pdbx_strand_id
1 'polypeptide(L)' 'MADEVTVQPVRTYLEGMDLKEPHHGAYPVSRSRALELRGNGLVTFEDAAPEPVPSEPEPDAQKSRGRRQRPA' A
#
# COMPACT_ATOMS: atom_id res chain seq x y z
N MET A 1 -11.07 -8.87 -28.31
CA MET A 1 -11.34 -8.90 -26.86
C MET A 1 -10.38 -7.90 -26.24
N ALA A 2 -10.88 -6.86 -25.56
CA ALA A 2 -10.00 -5.94 -24.85
C ALA A 2 -9.37 -6.70 -23.68
N ASP A 3 -8.04 -6.77 -23.64
CA ASP A 3 -7.30 -7.41 -22.55
C ASP A 3 -7.31 -6.43 -21.35
N GLU A 4 -8.42 -6.43 -20.63
CA GLU A 4 -8.65 -5.61 -19.44
C GLU A 4 -8.17 -6.38 -18.20
N VAL A 5 -7.49 -5.67 -17.32
CA VAL A 5 -6.93 -6.19 -16.07
C VAL A 5 -7.36 -5.28 -14.92
N THR A 6 -7.65 -5.89 -13.78
CA THR A 6 -8.08 -5.17 -12.59
C THR A 6 -6.87 -4.71 -11.78
N VAL A 7 -6.84 -3.42 -11.44
CA VAL A 7 -5.77 -2.80 -10.67
C VAL A 7 -6.31 -2.13 -9.41
N GLN A 8 -5.52 -2.21 -8.34
CA GLN A 8 -5.80 -1.56 -7.07
C GLN A 8 -4.87 -0.34 -6.90
N PRO A 9 -5.39 0.88 -6.75
CA PRO A 9 -4.57 2.04 -6.43
C PRO A 9 -3.86 1.87 -5.08
N VAL A 10 -2.57 2.20 -5.06
CA VAL A 10 -1.70 2.15 -3.87
C VAL A 10 -1.31 3.57 -3.43
N ARG A 11 -1.37 4.55 -4.34
CA ARG A 11 -1.09 5.96 -4.09
C ARG A 11 -2.17 6.84 -4.70
N THR A 12 -2.24 8.10 -4.29
CA THR A 12 -3.16 9.07 -4.89
C THR A 12 -2.61 9.60 -6.21
N TYR A 13 -3.41 9.56 -7.28
CA TYR A 13 -3.08 10.13 -8.59
C TYR A 13 -4.34 10.50 -9.37
N LEU A 14 -4.15 11.34 -10.40
CA LEU A 14 -5.20 11.71 -11.35
C LEU A 14 -5.14 10.80 -12.57
N GLU A 15 -6.27 10.22 -12.93
CA GLU A 15 -6.48 9.48 -14.17
C GLU A 15 -7.57 10.17 -14.99
N GLY A 16 -7.16 10.97 -15.98
CA GLY A 16 -8.10 11.84 -16.69
C GLY A 16 -8.67 12.89 -15.74
N MET A 17 -9.97 12.81 -15.45
CA MET A 17 -10.66 13.68 -14.49
C MET A 17 -10.95 12.99 -13.14
N ASP A 18 -10.65 11.69 -13.02
CA ASP A 18 -10.92 10.90 -11.84
C ASP A 18 -9.72 10.92 -10.90
N LEU A 19 -9.97 11.30 -9.64
CA LEU A 19 -8.99 11.15 -8.58
C LEU A 19 -9.04 9.69 -8.07
N LYS A 20 -7.92 8.97 -8.20
CA LYS A 20 -7.75 7.62 -7.67
C LYS A 20 -7.00 7.70 -6.36
N GLU A 21 -7.56 7.13 -5.31
CA GLU A 21 -6.99 7.11 -3.97
C GLU A 21 -6.77 5.67 -3.51
N PRO A 22 -5.83 5.41 -2.58
CA PRO A 22 -5.53 4.04 -2.13
C PRO A 22 -6.72 3.30 -1.52
N HIS A 23 -7.70 4.04 -1.01
CA HIS A 23 -8.92 3.49 -0.41
C HIS A 23 -10.05 3.29 -1.43
N HIS A 24 -9.89 3.73 -2.68
CA HIS A 24 -10.83 3.37 -3.75
C HIS A 24 -10.71 1.89 -4.07
N GLY A 25 -11.83 1.30 -4.49
CA GLY A 25 -11.84 -0.09 -4.94
C GLY A 25 -11.01 -0.30 -6.21
N ALA A 26 -10.65 -1.56 -6.43
CA ALA A 26 -9.98 -1.96 -7.65
C ALA A 26 -10.88 -1.70 -8.87
N TYR A 27 -10.25 -1.40 -10.00
CA TYR A 27 -10.98 -1.00 -11.20
C TYR A 27 -10.31 -1.55 -12.47
N PRO A 28 -11.09 -1.82 -13.54
CA PRO A 28 -10.56 -2.37 -14.77
C PRO A 28 -9.85 -1.30 -15.60
N VAL A 29 -8.70 -1.66 -16.16
CA VAL A 29 -7.94 -0.86 -17.12
C VAL A 29 -7.38 -1.76 -18.21
N SER A 30 -7.01 -1.19 -19.36
CA SER A 30 -6.28 -1.95 -20.39
C SER A 30 -4.91 -2.40 -19.87
N ARG A 31 -4.44 -3.58 -20.28
CA ARG A 31 -3.15 -4.13 -19.85
C ARG A 31 -1.95 -3.20 -20.03
N SER A 32 -1.87 -2.49 -21.16
CA SER A 32 -0.80 -1.49 -21.39
C SER A 32 -0.83 -0.39 -20.32
N ARG A 33 -2.02 0.12 -20.00
CA ARG A 33 -2.22 1.15 -18.99
C ARG A 33 -1.85 0.67 -17.60
N ALA A 34 -2.22 -0.57 -17.27
CA ALA A 34 -1.85 -1.18 -16.00
C ALA A 34 -0.33 -1.28 -15.80
N LEU A 35 0.40 -1.64 -16.85
CA LEU A 35 1.87 -1.70 -16.82
C LEU A 35 2.50 -0.33 -16.61
N GLU A 36 1.95 0.72 -17.23
CA GLU A 36 2.40 2.10 -17.01
C GLU A 36 2.15 2.52 -15.56
N LEU A 37 0.94 2.33 -15.05
CA LEU A 37 0.58 2.71 -13.68
C LEU A 37 1.40 1.94 -12.64
N ARG A 38 1.61 0.63 -12.86
CA ARG A 38 2.43 -0.21 -11.98
C ARG A 38 3.91 0.14 -12.06
N GLY A 39 4.43 0.46 -13.25
CA GLY A 39 5.81 0.93 -13.44
C GLY A 39 6.10 2.24 -12.70
N ASN A 40 5.08 3.09 -12.53
CA ASN A 40 5.15 4.31 -11.73
C ASN A 40 4.88 4.09 -10.23
N GLY A 41 4.57 2.87 -9.80
CA GLY A 41 4.22 2.56 -8.42
C GLY A 41 2.90 3.19 -7.94
N LEU A 42 1.96 3.45 -8.86
CA LEU A 42 0.66 4.05 -8.56
C LEU A 42 -0.41 2.99 -8.23
N VAL A 43 -0.29 1.81 -8.85
CA VAL A 43 -1.23 0.69 -8.68
C VAL A 43 -0.50 -0.64 -8.51
N THR A 44 -1.21 -1.63 -7.97
CA THR A 44 -0.86 -3.06 -8.02
C THR A 44 -1.93 -3.83 -8.79
N PHE A 45 -1.62 -5.04 -9.26
CA PHE A 45 -2.61 -5.93 -9.85
C PHE A 45 -3.44 -6.57 -8.75
N GLU A 46 -4.76 -6.71 -8.94
CA GLU A 46 -5.63 -7.35 -7.94
C GLU A 46 -5.26 -8.83 -7.72
N ASP A 47 -4.84 -9.53 -8.78
CA ASP A 47 -4.37 -10.92 -8.71
C ASP A 47 -3.03 -11.06 -7.96
N ALA A 48 -2.28 -9.97 -7.85
CA ALA A 48 -1.16 -9.86 -6.91
C ALA A 48 -1.73 -9.45 -5.56
N ALA A 49 -2.47 -10.36 -4.93
CA ALA A 49 -2.92 -10.21 -3.55
C ALA A 49 -1.73 -9.71 -2.72
N PRO A 50 -1.88 -8.59 -1.98
CA PRO A 50 -0.85 -8.19 -1.05
C PRO A 50 -0.74 -9.31 -0.01
N GLU A 51 0.40 -10.01 0.05
CA GLU A 51 0.77 -10.60 1.31
C GLU A 51 0.73 -9.46 2.34
N PRO A 52 -0.04 -9.59 3.43
CA PRO A 52 -0.04 -8.57 4.46
C PRO A 52 1.39 -8.50 4.96
N VAL A 53 2.11 -7.43 4.63
CA VAL A 53 3.31 -7.06 5.37
C VAL A 53 2.85 -7.00 6.83
N PRO A 54 3.38 -7.85 7.72
CA PRO A 54 2.97 -7.84 9.11
C PRO A 54 3.24 -6.42 9.60
N SER A 55 2.18 -5.80 10.15
CA SER A 55 2.24 -4.50 10.79
C SER A 55 3.57 -4.38 11.53
N GLU A 56 4.37 -3.37 11.17
CA GLU A 56 5.46 -2.91 12.00
C GLU A 56 4.94 -2.89 13.45
N PRO A 57 5.48 -3.72 14.36
CA PRO A 57 5.01 -3.67 15.72
C PRO A 57 5.31 -2.27 16.22
N GLU A 58 4.29 -1.65 16.83
CA GLU A 58 4.37 -0.38 17.54
C GLU A 58 5.73 -0.21 18.22
N PRO A 59 6.35 0.99 18.19
CA PRO A 59 7.60 1.22 18.88
C PRO A 59 7.40 0.83 20.35
N ASP A 60 8.12 -0.22 20.76
CA ASP A 60 8.09 -0.80 22.09
C ASP A 60 8.16 0.34 23.10
N ALA A 61 7.08 0.49 23.87
CA ALA A 61 7.00 1.41 24.98
C ALA A 61 8.18 1.11 25.89
N GLN A 62 9.22 1.93 25.76
CA GLN A 62 10.48 1.87 26.49
C GLN A 62 10.18 2.01 27.98
N LYS A 63 9.75 0.90 28.59
CA LYS A 63 9.63 0.72 30.03
C LYS A 63 11.05 0.77 30.57
N SER A 64 11.50 1.99 30.82
CA SER A 64 12.63 2.30 31.68
C SER A 64 12.32 1.79 33.08
N ARG A 65 12.42 0.47 33.27
CA ARG A 65 12.59 -0.17 34.58
C ARG A 65 14.04 0.04 35.01
N GLY A 66 14.38 1.31 35.24
CA GLY A 66 15.55 1.72 36.01
C GLY A 66 15.29 1.38 37.47
N ARG A 67 15.64 0.15 37.82
CA ARG A 67 15.62 -0.45 39.15
C ARG A 67 16.25 0.51 40.17
N ARG A 68 15.48 0.92 41.18
CA ARG A 68 16.00 1.40 42.46
C ARG A 68 17.10 0.46 42.93
N GLN A 69 18.32 0.96 43.14
CA GLN A 69 19.17 0.59 44.28
C GLN A 69 19.99 1.82 44.73
N ARG A 70 19.70 2.29 45.95
CA ARG A 70 20.62 3.02 46.85
C ARG A 70 21.62 2.00 47.46
N PRO A 71 22.54 2.37 48.37
CA PRO A 71 23.62 3.37 48.35
C PRO A 71 24.99 2.67 48.64
N ALA A 72 26.09 3.43 48.69
CA ALA A 72 27.27 3.13 49.51
C ALA A 72 27.93 4.46 49.92
#